data_AF-A0A6I3WXM5-F1
#
_entry.id   AF-A0A6I3WXM5-F1
#
_cell.length_a   1.000
_cell.length_b   1.000
_cell.length_c   1.000
_cell.angle_alpha   90.00
_cell.angle_beta   90.00
_cell.angle_gamma   90.00
#
_symmetry.space_group_name_H-M   'P 1'
#
loop_
_entity.id
_entity.type
_entity.pdbx_description
1 polymer ?
#
loop_
_entity_poly.entity_id
_entity_poly.type
_entity_poly.pdbx_seq_one_letter_code
_entity_poly.pdbx_strand_id
1 'polypeptide(L)'
;MAFFERLVGVFYQGIETDEVLAPLYPEAPDFTAARHRLTLFLAQYWGGPTTYTQERGHPKLRMRHFPFPVGPLQRDHWMLHMTAAVRASGAPEEIQTTLLDYFVRAAEHLRNDTGLPITSAGHPH
;
A
#
# COMPACT_ATOMS: atom_id res chain seq x y z
N MET A 1 -17.41 4.20 3.82
CA MET A 1 -16.37 5.08 4.42
C MET A 1 -15.86 6.03 3.34
N ALA A 2 -16.65 7.09 3.08
CA ALA A 2 -16.62 7.81 1.81
C ALA A 2 -15.28 8.46 1.44
N PHE A 3 -14.48 8.89 2.43
CA PHE A 3 -13.14 9.45 2.18
C PHE A 3 -12.19 8.40 1.61
N PHE A 4 -12.03 7.25 2.29
CA PHE A 4 -11.12 6.19 1.87
C PHE A 4 -11.59 5.49 0.60
N GLU A 5 -12.89 5.34 0.39
CA GLU A 5 -13.45 4.80 -0.85
C GLU A 5 -13.03 5.65 -2.07
N ARG A 6 -13.13 6.99 -1.96
CA ARG A 6 -12.70 7.89 -3.03
C ARG A 6 -11.19 7.87 -3.24
N LEU A 7 -10.41 7.99 -2.17
CA LEU A 7 -8.95 7.96 -2.24
C LEU A 7 -8.45 6.67 -2.89
N VAL A 8 -8.94 5.52 -2.43
CA VAL A 8 -8.56 4.21 -2.98
C VAL A 8 -9.08 4.03 -4.40
N GLY A 9 -10.26 4.58 -4.71
CA GLY A 9 -10.81 4.62 -6.07
C GLY A 9 -9.86 5.30 -7.05
N VAL A 10 -9.41 6.53 -6.75
CA VAL A 10 -8.44 7.28 -7.57
C VAL A 10 -7.11 6.55 -7.66
N PHE A 11 -6.62 5.99 -6.55
CA PHE A 11 -5.39 5.20 -6.53
C PHE A 11 -5.46 4.04 -7.55
N TYR A 12 -6.52 3.23 -7.52
CA TYR A 12 -6.62 2.09 -8.43
C TYR A 12 -6.96 2.46 -9.88
N GLN A 13 -7.56 3.62 -10.15
CA GLN A 13 -7.69 4.12 -11.54
C GLN A 13 -6.30 4.29 -12.18
N GLY A 14 -5.31 4.75 -11.41
CA GLY A 14 -3.92 4.81 -11.87
C GLY A 14 -3.32 3.43 -12.07
N ILE A 15 -3.47 2.53 -11.09
CA ILE A 15 -2.96 1.15 -11.14
C ILE A 15 -3.48 0.37 -12.34
N GLU A 16 -4.77 0.52 -12.69
CA GLU A 16 -5.39 -0.19 -13.82
C GLU A 16 -4.67 0.02 -15.16
N THR A 17 -4.01 1.17 -15.31
CA THR A 17 -3.29 1.54 -16.54
C THR A 17 -1.77 1.47 -16.40
N ASP A 18 -1.27 1.07 -15.22
CA ASP A 18 0.15 1.04 -14.93
C ASP A 18 0.78 -0.30 -15.36
N GLU A 19 1.70 -0.25 -16.33
CA GLU A 19 2.36 -1.42 -16.89
C GLU A 19 3.29 -2.15 -15.91
N VAL A 20 3.70 -1.50 -14.82
CA VAL A 20 4.57 -2.10 -13.79
C VAL A 20 3.75 -2.77 -12.70
N LEU A 21 2.64 -2.15 -12.28
CA LEU A 21 1.87 -2.59 -11.13
C LEU A 21 0.70 -3.49 -11.49
N ALA A 22 -0.03 -3.22 -12.58
CA ALA A 22 -1.17 -4.04 -12.99
C ALA A 22 -0.81 -5.53 -13.11
N PRO A 23 0.33 -5.93 -13.72
CA PRO A 23 0.71 -7.34 -13.84
C PRO A 23 1.00 -8.05 -12.52
N LEU A 24 1.21 -7.31 -11.41
CA LEU A 24 1.45 -7.91 -10.09
C LEU A 24 0.17 -8.41 -9.42
N TYR A 25 -1.00 -7.99 -9.89
CA TYR A 25 -2.29 -8.40 -9.34
C TYR A 25 -2.75 -9.68 -10.04
N PRO A 26 -2.87 -10.82 -9.33
CA PRO A 26 -3.35 -12.08 -9.92
C PRO A 26 -4.80 -11.98 -10.43
N GLU A 27 -5.54 -11.00 -9.92
CA GLU A 27 -6.96 -10.77 -10.18
C GLU A 27 -7.18 -9.81 -11.36
N ALA A 28 -6.10 -9.21 -11.90
CA ALA A 28 -6.19 -8.28 -13.03
C ALA A 28 -6.90 -8.94 -14.24
N PRO A 29 -7.77 -8.20 -14.96
CA PRO A 29 -8.02 -6.76 -14.83
C PRO A 29 -9.08 -6.37 -13.77
N ASP A 30 -9.59 -7.30 -12.96
CA ASP A 30 -10.55 -6.98 -11.90
C ASP A 30 -9.84 -6.62 -10.57
N PHE A 31 -9.86 -5.34 -10.22
CA PHE A 31 -9.27 -4.82 -8.99
C PHE A 31 -10.27 -4.65 -7.85
N THR A 32 -11.53 -5.10 -8.00
CA THR A 32 -12.61 -4.86 -7.03
C THR A 32 -12.26 -5.36 -5.63
N ALA A 33 -11.76 -6.59 -5.53
CA ALA A 33 -11.36 -7.15 -4.23
C ALA A 33 -10.14 -6.40 -3.64
N ALA A 34 -9.17 -6.04 -4.46
CA ALA A 34 -7.99 -5.31 -4.02
C ALA A 34 -8.33 -3.89 -3.50
N ARG A 35 -9.23 -3.19 -4.19
CA ARG A 35 -9.83 -1.91 -3.79
C ARG A 35 -10.53 -2.01 -2.44
N HIS A 36 -11.41 -3.00 -2.29
CA HIS A 36 -12.15 -3.24 -1.04
C HIS A 36 -11.19 -3.43 0.13
N ARG A 37 -10.19 -4.31 -0.04
CA ARG A 37 -9.22 -4.64 1.02
C ARG A 37 -8.39 -3.45 1.46
N LEU A 38 -7.91 -2.62 0.52
CA LEU A 38 -7.15 -1.42 0.87
C LEU A 38 -8.05 -0.37 1.55
N THR A 39 -9.27 -0.20 1.08
CA THR A 39 -10.26 0.71 1.69
C THR A 39 -10.52 0.35 3.15
N LEU A 40 -10.83 -0.92 3.41
CA LEU A 40 -11.05 -1.40 4.77
C LEU A 40 -9.80 -1.25 5.64
N PHE A 41 -8.62 -1.59 5.09
CA PHE A 41 -7.36 -1.48 5.82
C PHE A 41 -7.09 -0.04 6.26
N LEU A 42 -7.16 0.93 5.34
CA LEU A 42 -6.88 2.33 5.66
C LEU A 42 -7.90 2.92 6.62
N ALA A 43 -9.17 2.60 6.43
CA ALA A 43 -10.19 3.09 7.33
C ALA A 43 -10.01 2.54 8.74
N GLN A 44 -9.71 1.25 8.89
CA GLN A 44 -9.40 0.68 10.20
C GLN A 44 -8.10 1.26 10.79
N TYR A 45 -7.06 1.46 9.98
CA TYR A 45 -5.78 2.02 10.43
C TYR A 45 -5.94 3.40 11.07
N TRP A 46 -6.84 4.22 10.52
CA TRP A 46 -7.15 5.56 11.02
C TRP A 46 -8.35 5.61 11.97
N GLY A 47 -8.64 4.51 12.69
CA GLY A 47 -9.61 4.48 13.79
C GLY A 47 -11.06 4.21 13.38
N GLY A 48 -11.31 3.83 12.13
CA GLY A 48 -12.60 3.35 11.66
C GLY A 48 -12.93 1.92 12.13
N PRO A 49 -14.00 1.32 11.57
CA PRO A 49 -14.45 -0.02 11.91
C PRO A 49 -13.37 -1.10 11.76
N THR A 50 -13.45 -2.16 12.56
CA THR A 50 -12.51 -3.30 12.56
C THR A 50 -12.79 -4.34 11.47
N THR A 51 -13.56 -3.96 10.44
CA THR A 51 -14.03 -4.85 9.38
C THR A 51 -12.89 -5.52 8.62
N TYR A 52 -11.76 -4.84 8.38
CA TYR A 52 -10.60 -5.47 7.77
C TYR A 52 -10.12 -6.67 8.59
N THR A 53 -9.92 -6.50 9.90
CA THR A 53 -9.48 -7.60 10.77
C THR A 53 -10.53 -8.70 10.86
N GLN A 54 -11.83 -8.37 10.86
CA GLN A 54 -12.91 -9.36 10.88
C GLN A 54 -12.90 -10.23 9.62
N GLU A 55 -12.70 -9.64 8.44
CA GLU A 55 -12.69 -10.36 7.16
C GLU A 55 -11.36 -11.06 6.87
N ARG A 56 -10.24 -10.49 7.33
CA ARG A 56 -8.88 -10.85 6.88
C ARG A 56 -7.97 -11.33 8.00
N GLY A 57 -8.38 -11.22 9.26
CA GLY A 57 -7.49 -11.39 10.41
C GLY A 57 -6.38 -10.34 10.46
N HIS A 58 -5.34 -10.61 11.26
CA HIS A 58 -4.21 -9.69 11.43
C HIS A 58 -3.61 -9.22 10.09
N PRO A 59 -3.24 -7.92 9.94
CA PRO A 59 -2.74 -7.37 8.68
C PRO A 59 -1.53 -8.08 8.08
N LYS A 60 -0.57 -8.51 8.90
CA LYS A 60 0.65 -9.24 8.48
C LYS A 60 1.21 -8.75 7.14
N LEU A 61 1.38 -7.42 7.00
CA LEU A 61 1.54 -6.78 5.69
C LEU A 61 2.74 -7.34 4.92
N ARG A 62 3.93 -7.42 5.53
CA ARG A 62 5.13 -8.00 4.87
C ARG A 62 4.88 -9.42 4.35
N MET A 63 4.28 -10.29 5.16
CA MET A 63 3.94 -11.67 4.76
C MET A 63 3.02 -11.69 3.53
N ARG A 64 2.05 -10.77 3.45
CA ARG A 64 1.10 -10.69 2.33
C ARG A 64 1.71 -10.06 1.07
N HIS A 65 2.77 -9.28 1.20
CA HIS A 65 3.48 -8.68 0.06
C HIS A 65 4.66 -9.54 -0.42
N PHE A 66 5.13 -10.49 0.39
CA PHE A 66 6.25 -11.39 0.05
C PHE A 66 6.09 -12.20 -1.25
N PRO A 67 4.88 -12.66 -1.65
CA PRO A 67 4.72 -13.38 -2.92
C PRO A 67 4.92 -12.53 -4.18
N PHE A 68 4.96 -11.21 -4.05
CA PHE A 68 5.07 -10.29 -5.18
C PHE A 68 6.47 -9.65 -5.23
N PRO A 69 7.09 -9.45 -6.40
CA PRO A 69 8.34 -8.72 -6.50
C PRO A 69 8.10 -7.23 -6.24
N VAL A 70 8.41 -6.76 -5.04
CA VAL A 70 8.27 -5.35 -4.65
C VAL A 70 9.66 -4.74 -4.52
N GLY A 71 10.19 -4.24 -5.63
CA GLY A 71 11.44 -3.51 -5.70
C GLY A 71 11.29 -1.98 -5.74
N PRO A 72 12.35 -1.23 -6.07
CA PRO A 72 12.32 0.23 -6.10
C PRO A 72 11.32 0.74 -7.13
N LEU A 73 11.30 0.10 -8.31
CA LEU A 73 10.40 0.47 -9.41
C LEU A 73 8.93 0.33 -9.00
N GLN A 74 8.54 -0.81 -8.44
CA GLN A 74 7.16 -1.04 -7.98
C GLN A 74 6.78 -0.06 -6.86
N ARG A 75 7.68 0.16 -5.90
CA ARG A 75 7.48 1.09 -4.81
C ARG A 75 7.28 2.53 -5.32
N ASP A 76 8.07 2.97 -6.28
CA ASP A 76 7.99 4.33 -6.83
C ASP A 76 6.72 4.52 -7.68
N HIS A 77 6.33 3.55 -8.50
CA HIS A 77 5.05 3.58 -9.20
C HIS A 77 3.88 3.60 -8.21
N TRP A 78 3.95 2.83 -7.13
CA TRP A 78 2.90 2.79 -6.12
C TRP A 78 2.77 4.15 -5.43
N MET A 79 3.91 4.76 -5.08
CA MET A 79 3.96 6.10 -4.49
C MET A 79 3.47 7.18 -5.46
N LEU A 80 3.73 7.06 -6.76
CA LEU A 80 3.22 7.98 -7.78
C LEU A 80 1.70 8.01 -7.76
N HIS A 81 1.04 6.86 -7.84
CA HIS A 81 -0.43 6.76 -7.83
C HIS A 81 -1.03 7.16 -6.48
N MET A 82 -0.41 6.76 -5.37
CA MET A 82 -0.92 7.10 -4.04
C MET A 82 -0.79 8.61 -3.76
N THR A 83 0.31 9.23 -4.19
CA THR A 83 0.50 10.68 -4.04
C THR A 83 -0.53 11.44 -4.85
N ALA A 84 -0.80 11.03 -6.10
CA ALA A 84 -1.85 11.61 -6.92
C ALA A 84 -3.23 11.47 -6.24
N ALA A 85 -3.55 10.30 -5.70
CA ALA A 85 -4.81 10.05 -5.01
C ALA A 85 -4.99 10.90 -3.73
N VAL A 86 -3.93 11.05 -2.91
CA VAL A 86 -3.96 11.91 -1.72
C VAL A 86 -4.19 13.37 -2.11
N ARG A 87 -3.49 13.87 -3.13
CA ARG A 87 -3.66 15.25 -3.62
C ARG A 87 -5.06 15.49 -4.19
N ALA A 88 -5.62 14.51 -4.91
CA ALA A 88 -6.97 14.57 -5.45
C ALA A 88 -8.08 14.43 -4.39
N SER A 89 -7.75 14.04 -3.16
CA SER A 89 -8.74 13.80 -2.09
C SER A 89 -9.44 15.07 -1.59
N GLY A 90 -8.84 16.25 -1.81
CA GLY A 90 -9.32 17.53 -1.29
C GLY A 90 -9.16 17.68 0.23
N ALA A 91 -8.40 16.80 0.88
CA ALA A 91 -8.10 16.92 2.31
C ALA A 91 -7.22 18.16 2.59
N PRO A 92 -7.29 18.74 3.80
CA PRO A 92 -6.36 19.79 4.22
C PRO A 92 -4.89 19.33 4.10
N GLU A 93 -3.98 20.27 3.85
CA GLU A 93 -2.55 20.00 3.63
C GLU A 93 -1.90 19.19 4.77
N GLU A 94 -2.28 19.47 6.01
CA GLU A 94 -1.81 18.72 7.20
C GLU A 94 -2.20 17.24 7.14
N ILE A 95 -3.41 16.95 6.69
CA ILE A 95 -3.91 15.57 6.52
C ILE A 95 -3.22 14.89 5.34
N GLN A 96 -3.02 15.62 4.23
CA GLN A 96 -2.27 15.10 3.10
C GLN A 96 -0.84 14.73 3.50
N THR A 97 -0.15 15.62 4.21
CA THR A 97 1.21 15.37 4.73
C THR A 97 1.24 14.15 5.64
N THR A 98 0.30 14.05 6.58
CA THR A 98 0.19 12.88 7.49
C THR A 98 0.01 11.57 6.73
N LEU A 99 -0.86 11.55 5.72
CA LEU A 99 -1.08 10.38 4.87
C LEU A 99 0.17 10.02 4.07
N LEU A 100 0.81 11.00 3.43
CA LEU A 100 2.01 10.78 2.63
C LEU A 100 3.18 10.27 3.46
N ASP A 101 3.40 10.82 4.66
CA ASP A 101 4.46 10.37 5.57
C ASP A 101 4.25 8.92 6.03
N TYR A 102 2.99 8.53 6.26
CA TYR A 102 2.65 7.13 6.52
C TYR A 102 2.96 6.26 5.30
N PHE A 103 2.50 6.66 4.11
CA PHE A 103 2.64 5.88 2.89
C PHE A 103 4.09 5.70 2.45
N VAL A 104 4.94 6.72 2.57
CA VAL A 104 6.38 6.63 2.29
C VAL A 104 7.02 5.55 3.16
N ARG A 105 6.78 5.58 4.48
CA ARG A 105 7.33 4.58 5.41
C ARG A 105 6.79 3.19 5.15
N ALA A 106 5.49 3.08 4.87
CA ALA A 106 4.85 1.80 4.59
C ALA A 106 5.37 1.18 3.28
N ALA A 107 5.43 1.95 2.19
CA ALA A 107 5.90 1.48 0.89
C ALA A 107 7.36 1.03 0.96
N GLU A 108 8.22 1.78 1.65
CA GLU A 108 9.60 1.37 1.90
C GLU A 108 9.68 0.08 2.73
N HIS A 109 8.89 -0.04 3.79
CA HIS A 109 8.87 -1.24 4.63
C HIS A 109 8.34 -2.49 3.90
N LEU A 110 7.57 -2.35 2.83
CA LEU A 110 7.00 -3.48 2.08
C LEU A 110 7.87 -3.96 0.93
N ARG A 111 8.93 -3.22 0.59
CA ARG A 111 9.98 -3.70 -0.29
C ARG A 111 10.57 -5.02 0.21
N ASN A 112 10.82 -5.91 -0.73
CA ASN A 112 11.34 -7.25 -0.48
C ASN A 112 12.50 -7.63 -1.43
N ASP A 113 12.99 -6.66 -2.21
CA ASP A 113 14.16 -6.74 -3.09
C ASP A 113 15.50 -6.56 -2.35
N THR A 114 15.49 -6.06 -1.12
CA THR A 114 16.71 -5.67 -0.40
C THR A 114 17.57 -6.85 0.10
N GLY A 115 17.15 -8.09 -0.15
CA GLY A 115 17.62 -9.25 0.60
C GLY A 115 17.27 -9.10 2.10
N LEU A 116 17.25 -10.20 2.84
CA LEU A 116 17.44 -10.07 4.28
C LEU A 116 18.86 -9.50 4.46
N PRO A 117 19.10 -8.48 5.32
CA PRO A 117 20.44 -8.29 5.81
C PRO A 117 20.76 -9.57 6.58
N ILE A 118 21.54 -10.47 5.97
CA ILE A 118 22.28 -11.44 6.75
C ILE A 118 23.27 -10.57 7.52
N THR A 119 22.90 -10.18 8.74
CA THR A 119 23.87 -9.65 9.67
C THR A 119 24.80 -10.81 9.99
N SER A 120 25.86 -10.95 9.20
CA SER A 120 27.11 -11.52 9.67
C SER A 120 27.67 -10.54 10.70
N ALA A 121 27.02 -10.50 11.88
CA ALA A 121 27.62 -9.91 13.06
C ALA A 121 28.82 -10.78 13.39
N GLY A 122 29.99 -10.32 12.95
CA GLY A 122 31.27 -10.89 13.34
C GLY A 122 31.33 -10.98 14.86
N HIS A 123 31.62 -12.18 15.35
CA HIS A 123 32.15 -12.35 16.69
C HIS A 123 33.51 -11.62 16.74
N PRO A 124 33.75 -10.73 17.72
CA PRO A 124 35.09 -10.24 17.95
C PRO A 124 35.96 -11.36 18.53
N HIS A 125 37.23 -11.37 18.12
CA HIS A 125 38.30 -12.23 18.60
C HIS A 125 38.52 -12.16 20.11
#